data_AF-A0A133VP32-F1
#
_entry.id   AF-A0A133VP32-F1
#
_cell.length_a   1.000
_cell.length_b   1.000
_cell.length_c   1.000
_cell.angle_alpha   90.00
_cell.angle_beta   90.00
_cell.angle_gamma   90.00
#
_symmetry.space_group_name_H-M   'P 1'
#
loop_
_entity.id
_entity.type
_entity.pdbx_description
1 polymer ?
#
loop_
_entity_poly.entity_id
_entity_poly.type
_entity_poly.pdbx_seq_one_letter_code
_entity_poly.pdbx_strand_id
1 'polypeptide(L)'
;MNVTPESTTKAELMEVPLPLIRLDPNNVRFCHISSELKDVQMEQLIWKFPATKRLYRQIKWSQGLQEKPILKGEGDHFIVKEGNMRIVCLRKLKQEIEFGDLDSDGFEIDPVRCIVLPKQVSEGEEALLLSRVHVKGKAQWGAFQKAAHIFDLTEKHGFGYADISEGIGVSQVKAKRMKRAFENMLKYERDHDDERWMEKYSYFYELEKKRYSKDKKNPLPKGWVEKNLGEFMEWIHTNQIEKGEEVRELPKIVGNEDAYQCLRDGGTVQEALQVLAQYDPTAGNKIFSRLARLREVINSFRKSEEDKIDAANNPARFNFLKELHKDIDNLISEVEKVKKSK
;
A
#
# COMPACT_ATOMS: atom_id res chain seq x y z
N MET A 1 24.23 -16.40 -11.40
CA MET A 1 22.93 -15.94 -10.86
C MET A 1 21.84 -16.51 -11.75
N ASN A 2 20.91 -17.29 -11.18
CA ASN A 2 19.82 -17.89 -11.95
C ASN A 2 18.65 -16.90 -11.93
N VAL A 3 18.33 -16.31 -13.08
CA VAL A 3 17.23 -15.35 -13.19
C VAL A 3 15.93 -16.10 -13.49
N THR A 4 15.94 -17.00 -14.47
CA THR A 4 14.86 -17.96 -14.76
C THR A 4 15.44 -19.39 -14.82
N PRO A 5 14.61 -20.44 -14.82
CA PRO A 5 15.08 -21.82 -15.03
C PRO A 5 15.86 -21.99 -16.35
N GLU A 6 15.50 -21.24 -17.38
CA GLU A 6 16.09 -21.28 -18.73
C GLU A 6 17.31 -20.35 -18.87
N SER A 7 17.52 -19.42 -17.92
CA SER A 7 18.59 -18.42 -17.96
C SER A 7 19.51 -18.50 -16.74
N THR A 8 20.61 -19.22 -16.93
CA THR A 8 21.75 -19.23 -16.01
C THR A 8 22.75 -18.18 -16.46
N THR A 9 22.73 -17.02 -15.83
CA THR A 9 23.61 -15.91 -16.18
C THR A 9 24.81 -15.85 -15.23
N LYS A 10 26.04 -15.84 -15.78
CA LYS A 10 27.26 -15.63 -14.97
C LYS A 10 27.48 -14.13 -14.74
N ALA A 11 26.87 -13.59 -13.69
CA ALA A 11 27.22 -12.25 -13.21
C ALA A 11 28.63 -12.25 -12.63
N GLU A 12 29.39 -11.18 -12.90
CA GLU A 12 30.78 -11.05 -12.48
C GLU A 12 30.90 -10.10 -11.29
N LEU A 13 31.86 -10.38 -10.40
CA LEU A 13 32.22 -9.46 -9.33
C LEU A 13 33.35 -8.57 -9.84
N MET A 14 33.12 -7.25 -9.87
CA MET A 14 34.09 -6.27 -10.38
C MET A 14 34.26 -5.11 -9.40
N GLU A 15 35.45 -4.53 -9.39
CA GLU A 15 35.71 -3.22 -8.77
C GLU A 15 35.60 -2.15 -9.84
N VAL A 16 34.61 -1.26 -9.70
CA VAL A 16 34.25 -0.26 -10.72
C VAL A 16 34.49 1.14 -10.15
N PRO A 17 35.32 1.98 -10.80
CA PRO A 17 35.50 3.37 -10.39
C PRO A 17 34.17 4.12 -10.33
N LEU A 18 33.92 4.83 -9.23
CA LEU A 18 32.67 5.56 -9.01
C LEU A 18 32.30 6.54 -10.14
N PRO A 19 33.24 7.23 -10.81
CA PRO A 19 32.94 8.10 -11.95
C PRO A 19 32.40 7.38 -13.20
N LEU A 20 32.64 6.08 -13.34
CA LEU A 20 32.16 5.27 -14.47
C LEU A 20 30.76 4.69 -14.24
N ILE A 21 30.21 4.84 -13.04
CA ILE A 21 28.87 4.37 -12.68
C ILE A 21 27.88 5.51 -12.94
N ARG A 22 26.76 5.23 -13.59
CA ARG A 22 25.63 6.15 -13.84
C ARG A 22 24.35 5.61 -13.21
N LEU A 23 23.52 6.47 -12.66
CA LEU A 23 22.23 6.06 -12.10
C LEU A 23 21.28 5.66 -13.23
N ASP A 24 20.39 4.71 -12.96
CA ASP A 24 19.38 4.29 -13.93
C ASP A 24 18.18 5.24 -13.93
N PRO A 25 17.91 5.96 -15.04
CA PRO A 25 16.76 6.85 -15.17
C PRO A 25 15.42 6.09 -15.20
N ASN A 26 15.42 4.81 -15.57
CA ASN A 26 14.23 3.97 -15.61
C ASN A 26 13.92 3.33 -14.24
N ASN A 27 14.62 3.72 -13.17
CA ASN A 27 14.32 3.21 -11.83
C ASN A 27 12.89 3.55 -11.44
N VAL A 28 12.15 2.57 -10.89
CA VAL A 28 10.74 2.75 -10.49
C VAL A 28 10.51 3.89 -9.49
N ARG A 29 11.54 4.37 -8.79
CA ARG A 29 11.43 5.59 -7.96
C ARG A 29 11.07 6.83 -8.76
N PHE A 30 11.41 6.85 -10.05
CA PHE A 30 11.18 7.95 -10.98
C PHE A 30 10.03 7.69 -11.95
N CYS A 31 9.28 6.60 -11.80
CA CYS A 31 8.21 6.23 -12.77
C CYS A 31 7.08 7.26 -12.91
N HIS A 32 7.01 8.25 -12.02
CA HIS A 32 6.06 9.37 -12.08
C HIS A 32 6.61 10.61 -12.79
N ILE A 33 7.89 10.60 -13.17
CA ILE A 33 8.56 11.70 -13.82
C ILE A 33 8.64 11.38 -15.31
N SER A 34 7.98 12.21 -16.12
CA SER A 34 7.92 12.05 -17.58
C SER A 34 9.13 12.66 -18.29
N SER A 35 9.85 13.58 -17.65
CA SER A 35 11.04 14.21 -18.20
C SER A 35 12.28 13.35 -18.05
N GLU A 36 13.19 13.46 -19.02
CA GLU A 36 14.49 12.82 -18.93
C GLU A 36 15.30 13.41 -17.77
N LEU A 37 15.73 12.55 -16.84
CA LEU A 37 16.49 12.96 -15.66
C LEU A 37 17.97 12.76 -15.89
N LYS A 38 18.74 13.83 -15.72
CA LYS A 38 20.20 13.76 -15.62
C LYS A 38 20.62 13.19 -14.27
N ASP A 39 21.83 12.63 -14.23
CA ASP A 39 22.42 11.99 -13.04
C ASP A 39 22.36 12.89 -11.78
N VAL A 40 22.71 14.18 -11.94
CA VAL A 40 22.66 15.18 -10.85
C VAL A 40 21.22 15.40 -10.34
N GLN A 41 20.23 15.40 -11.22
CA GLN A 41 18.82 15.56 -10.82
C GLN A 41 18.33 14.32 -10.08
N MET A 42 18.70 13.12 -10.55
CA MET A 42 18.41 11.86 -9.87
C MET A 42 19.03 11.81 -8.47
N GLU A 43 20.28 12.26 -8.31
CA GLU A 43 20.94 12.37 -7.00
C GLU A 43 20.15 13.26 -6.04
N GLN A 44 19.77 14.45 -6.49
CA GLN A 44 18.98 15.39 -5.67
C GLN A 44 17.64 14.80 -5.26
N LEU A 45 16.94 14.12 -6.17
CA LEU A 45 15.68 13.43 -5.87
C LEU A 45 15.88 12.28 -4.88
N ILE A 46 16.88 11.43 -5.11
CA ILE A 46 17.20 10.30 -4.23
C ILE A 46 17.57 10.79 -2.82
N TRP A 47 18.30 11.90 -2.71
CA TRP A 47 18.73 12.45 -1.43
C TRP A 47 17.59 12.97 -0.55
N LYS A 48 16.47 13.40 -1.17
CA LYS A 48 15.27 13.86 -0.45
C LYS A 48 14.62 12.73 0.36
N PHE A 49 14.78 11.46 -0.03
CA PHE A 49 14.18 10.35 0.69
C PHE A 49 14.83 10.14 2.08
N PRO A 50 14.03 10.07 3.17
CA PRO A 50 14.56 9.79 4.51
C PRO A 50 15.33 8.46 4.60
N ALA A 51 14.93 7.46 3.80
CA ALA A 51 15.62 6.18 3.72
C ALA A 51 17.06 6.32 3.20
N THR A 52 17.31 7.22 2.26
CA THR A 52 18.66 7.48 1.72
C THR A 52 19.56 8.05 2.81
N LYS A 53 19.08 9.03 3.57
CA LYS A 53 19.84 9.64 4.68
C LYS A 53 20.18 8.62 5.77
N ARG A 54 19.26 7.70 6.08
CA ARG A 54 19.53 6.59 7.02
C ARG A 54 20.59 5.64 6.47
N LEU A 55 20.48 5.27 5.19
CA LEU A 55 21.45 4.40 4.53
C LEU A 55 22.84 5.05 4.48
N TYR A 56 22.93 6.34 4.18
CA TYR A 56 24.18 7.10 4.21
C TYR A 56 24.85 7.00 5.60
N ARG A 57 24.11 7.19 6.70
CA ARG A 57 24.67 7.07 8.06
C ARG A 57 25.17 5.65 8.34
N GLN A 58 24.48 4.63 7.85
CA GLN A 58 24.90 3.23 7.99
C GLN A 58 26.20 2.97 7.23
N ILE A 59 26.29 3.39 5.97
CA ILE A 59 27.50 3.24 5.15
C ILE A 59 28.67 4.00 5.77
N LYS A 60 28.41 5.22 6.27
CA LYS A 60 29.41 6.02 6.97
C LYS A 60 29.95 5.30 8.19
N TRP A 61 29.06 4.71 9.00
CA TRP A 61 29.43 3.94 10.18
C TRP A 61 30.21 2.65 9.84
N SER A 62 29.80 1.94 8.79
CA SER A 62 30.48 0.72 8.36
C SER A 62 31.70 0.95 7.46
N GLN A 63 32.01 2.21 7.12
CA GLN A 63 33.10 2.64 6.23
C GLN A 63 33.12 1.92 4.86
N GLY A 64 31.96 1.46 4.39
CA GLY A 64 31.86 0.66 3.18
C GLY A 64 30.47 0.06 2.97
N LEU A 65 30.25 -0.57 1.81
CA LEU A 65 28.97 -1.20 1.48
C LEU A 65 28.89 -2.65 2.00
N GLN A 66 27.79 -2.96 2.71
CA GLN A 66 27.47 -4.34 3.08
C GLN A 66 26.90 -5.13 1.89
N GLU A 67 25.98 -4.52 1.14
CA GLU A 67 25.37 -5.10 -0.04
C GLU A 67 25.97 -4.46 -1.29
N LYS A 68 26.36 -5.28 -2.28
CA LYS A 68 26.98 -4.83 -3.54
C LYS A 68 25.93 -4.30 -4.51
N PRO A 69 26.12 -3.13 -5.16
CA PRO A 69 25.23 -2.66 -6.22
C PRO A 69 25.26 -3.61 -7.41
N ILE A 70 24.16 -3.65 -8.17
CA ILE A 70 24.05 -4.44 -9.40
C ILE A 70 24.10 -3.47 -10.58
N LEU A 71 25.04 -3.70 -11.50
CA LEU A 71 25.30 -2.85 -12.65
C LEU A 71 25.11 -3.63 -13.95
N LYS A 72 24.95 -2.91 -15.06
CA LYS A 72 25.05 -3.45 -16.42
C LYS A 72 25.96 -2.54 -17.25
N GLY A 73 26.87 -3.13 -18.02
CA GLY A 73 27.79 -2.37 -18.86
C GLY A 73 27.09 -1.78 -20.08
N GLU A 74 27.32 -0.49 -20.33
CA GLU A 74 26.80 0.26 -21.47
C GLU A 74 27.92 1.15 -22.04
N GLY A 75 28.42 0.81 -23.24
CA GLY A 75 29.57 1.49 -23.82
C GLY A 75 30.81 1.46 -22.91
N ASP A 76 31.27 2.63 -22.51
CA ASP A 76 32.42 2.91 -21.64
C ASP A 76 32.07 3.09 -20.16
N HIS A 77 30.79 2.95 -19.80
CA HIS A 77 30.27 3.17 -18.45
C HIS A 77 29.34 2.04 -18.00
N PHE A 78 28.82 2.16 -16.79
CA PHE A 78 27.93 1.18 -16.18
C PHE A 78 26.66 1.84 -15.68
N ILE A 79 25.51 1.26 -16.01
CA ILE A 79 24.20 1.70 -15.49
C ILE A 79 23.81 0.88 -14.26
N VAL A 80 23.35 1.56 -13.22
CA VAL A 80 22.94 0.95 -11.95
C VAL A 80 21.55 0.33 -12.06
N LYS A 81 21.47 -0.98 -12.19
CA LYS A 81 20.18 -1.69 -12.19
C LYS A 81 19.60 -1.82 -10.79
N GLU A 82 20.44 -2.07 -9.79
CA GLU A 82 20.04 -2.10 -8.39
C GLU A 82 21.06 -1.36 -7.52
N GLY A 83 20.56 -0.56 -6.57
CA GLY A 83 21.43 0.17 -5.65
C GLY A 83 21.64 1.64 -5.96
N ASN A 84 20.76 2.31 -6.72
CA ASN A 84 20.83 3.76 -6.97
C ASN A 84 21.09 4.56 -5.68
N MET A 85 20.36 4.27 -4.59
CA MET A 85 20.57 4.93 -3.29
C MET A 85 21.98 4.73 -2.73
N ARG A 86 22.60 3.55 -2.90
CA ARG A 86 23.96 3.29 -2.43
C ARG A 86 24.96 4.13 -3.20
N ILE A 87 24.82 4.20 -4.52
CA ILE A 87 25.70 5.04 -5.36
C ILE A 87 25.59 6.52 -4.98
N VAL A 88 24.38 7.04 -4.76
CA VAL A 88 24.19 8.42 -4.28
C VAL A 88 24.87 8.65 -2.92
N CYS A 89 24.73 7.71 -1.98
CA CYS A 89 25.41 7.80 -0.68
C CYS A 89 26.94 7.79 -0.82
N LEU A 90 27.49 6.91 -1.68
CA LEU A 90 28.94 6.84 -1.92
C LEU A 90 29.48 8.12 -2.55
N ARG A 91 28.79 8.67 -3.54
CA ARG A 91 29.17 9.96 -4.15
C ARG A 91 29.15 11.10 -3.13
N LYS A 92 28.16 11.10 -2.24
CA LYS A 92 28.10 12.10 -1.16
C LYS A 92 29.25 11.95 -0.16
N LEU A 93 29.60 10.72 0.23
CA LEU A 93 30.75 10.45 1.11
C LEU A 93 32.06 10.86 0.46
N LYS A 94 32.26 10.51 -0.83
CA LYS A 94 33.45 10.89 -1.59
C LYS A 94 33.61 12.41 -1.64
N GLN A 95 32.52 13.13 -1.91
CA GLN A 95 32.51 14.60 -1.90
C GLN A 95 32.92 15.19 -0.54
N GLU A 96 32.41 14.65 0.58
CA GLU A 96 32.78 15.12 1.92
C GLU A 96 34.24 14.85 2.26
N ILE A 97 34.79 13.72 1.82
CA ILE A 97 36.23 13.41 1.95
C ILE A 97 37.08 14.37 1.10
N GLU A 98 36.69 14.60 -0.16
CA GLU A 98 37.39 15.52 -1.07
C GLU A 98 37.39 16.97 -0.58
N PHE A 99 36.33 17.39 0.13
CA PHE A 99 36.26 18.71 0.75
C PHE A 99 36.95 18.81 2.11
N GLY A 100 37.43 17.68 2.67
CA GLY A 100 38.08 17.65 3.98
C GLY A 100 37.10 17.69 5.17
N ASP A 101 35.80 17.47 4.94
CA ASP A 101 34.80 17.34 6.00
C ASP A 101 34.89 15.99 6.72
N LEU A 102 35.54 15.00 6.08
CA LEU A 102 35.78 13.67 6.62
C LEU A 102 37.18 13.17 6.27
N ASP A 103 37.77 12.42 7.20
CA ASP A 103 38.98 11.67 6.95
C ASP A 103 38.69 10.49 6.00
N SER A 104 39.60 10.24 5.06
CA SER A 104 39.54 9.11 4.13
C SER A 104 39.89 7.78 4.79
N ASP A 105 40.55 7.80 5.95
CA ASP A 105 41.07 6.59 6.61
C ASP A 105 39.96 5.56 6.90
N GLY A 106 40.15 4.36 6.34
CA GLY A 106 39.25 3.20 6.52
C GLY A 106 38.09 3.10 5.54
N PHE A 107 37.85 4.12 4.69
CA PHE A 107 36.73 4.08 3.73
C PHE A 107 37.05 3.26 2.46
N GLU A 108 36.29 2.18 2.25
CA GLU A 108 36.27 1.42 0.98
C GLU A 108 35.09 1.86 0.09
N ILE A 109 35.19 3.04 -0.52
CA ILE A 109 34.09 3.66 -1.28
C ILE A 109 34.37 3.87 -2.78
N ASP A 110 35.63 3.83 -3.21
CA ASP A 110 36.06 3.95 -4.60
C ASP A 110 37.42 3.24 -4.80
N PRO A 111 37.56 2.24 -5.68
CA PRO A 111 36.53 1.67 -6.55
C PRO A 111 35.43 0.91 -5.80
N VAL A 112 34.24 0.82 -6.39
CA VAL A 112 33.07 0.17 -5.80
C VAL A 112 33.03 -1.30 -6.18
N ARG A 113 32.91 -2.20 -5.19
CA ARG A 113 32.65 -3.62 -5.43
C ARG A 113 31.20 -3.85 -5.88
N CYS A 114 31.02 -4.26 -7.14
CA CYS A 114 29.73 -4.40 -7.80
C CYS A 114 29.52 -5.79 -8.41
N ILE A 115 28.26 -6.19 -8.52
CA ILE A 115 27.85 -7.34 -9.33
C ILE A 115 27.49 -6.80 -10.72
N VAL A 116 28.21 -7.21 -11.75
CA VAL A 116 27.97 -6.77 -13.13
C VAL A 116 27.20 -7.85 -13.88
N LEU A 117 26.04 -7.46 -14.39
CA LEU A 117 25.22 -8.29 -15.25
C LEU A 117 25.82 -8.37 -16.66
N PRO A 118 25.84 -9.57 -17.26
CA PRO A 118 26.21 -9.74 -18.65
C PRO A 118 25.29 -8.98 -19.60
N LYS A 119 25.82 -8.54 -20.74
CA LYS A 119 25.09 -7.72 -21.72
C LYS A 119 23.84 -8.42 -22.27
N GLN A 120 23.86 -9.75 -22.35
CA GLN A 120 22.77 -10.57 -22.87
C GLN A 120 21.55 -10.67 -21.94
N VAL A 121 21.65 -10.23 -20.68
CA VAL A 121 20.50 -10.19 -19.78
C VAL A 121 19.49 -9.20 -20.35
N SER A 122 18.26 -9.66 -20.57
CA SER A 122 17.16 -8.83 -21.06
C SER A 122 16.61 -7.90 -19.97
N GLU A 123 15.93 -6.83 -20.38
CA GLU A 123 15.27 -5.93 -19.43
C GLU A 123 14.19 -6.64 -18.59
N GLY A 124 13.50 -7.64 -19.16
CA GLY A 124 12.52 -8.44 -18.43
C GLY A 124 13.16 -9.29 -17.33
N GLU A 125 14.33 -9.87 -17.59
CA GLU A 125 15.13 -10.59 -16.59
C GLU A 125 15.65 -9.66 -15.49
N GLU A 126 16.10 -8.45 -15.86
CA GLU A 126 16.44 -7.40 -14.89
C GLU A 126 15.25 -7.06 -13.99
N ALA A 127 14.07 -6.84 -14.59
CA ALA A 127 12.85 -6.52 -13.86
C ALA A 127 12.44 -7.65 -12.91
N LEU A 128 12.57 -8.92 -13.31
CA LEU A 128 12.34 -10.06 -12.43
C LEU A 128 13.33 -10.11 -11.26
N LEU A 129 14.62 -9.86 -11.52
CA LEU A 129 15.65 -9.81 -10.48
C LEU A 129 15.31 -8.72 -9.45
N LEU A 130 14.99 -7.51 -9.91
CA LEU A 130 14.61 -6.38 -9.05
C LEU A 130 13.37 -6.67 -8.21
N SER A 131 12.42 -7.44 -8.76
CA SER A 131 11.22 -7.83 -8.03
C SER A 131 11.54 -8.62 -6.77
N ARG A 132 12.48 -9.57 -6.86
CA ARG A 132 12.90 -10.41 -5.72
C ARG A 132 13.51 -9.56 -4.61
N VAL A 133 14.27 -8.53 -4.98
CA VAL A 133 14.94 -7.61 -4.04
C VAL A 133 13.95 -6.64 -3.39
N HIS A 134 13.08 -6.00 -4.17
CA HIS A 134 12.33 -4.83 -3.67
C HIS A 134 10.83 -5.07 -3.41
N VAL A 135 10.22 -6.11 -4.01
CA VAL A 135 8.82 -6.45 -3.74
C VAL A 135 8.72 -7.31 -2.48
N LYS A 136 9.61 -8.31 -2.34
CA LYS A 136 9.66 -9.27 -1.22
C LYS A 136 10.81 -9.04 -0.25
N GLY A 137 11.96 -8.51 -0.70
CA GLY A 137 13.18 -8.42 0.10
C GLY A 137 13.20 -7.32 1.16
N LYS A 138 14.40 -7.06 1.70
CA LYS A 138 14.64 -6.20 2.89
C LYS A 138 14.50 -4.70 2.59
N ALA A 139 14.87 -4.26 1.38
CA ALA A 139 14.81 -2.86 0.95
C ALA A 139 13.54 -2.61 0.14
N GLN A 140 12.39 -2.48 0.82
CA GLN A 140 11.09 -2.49 0.15
C GLN A 140 10.75 -1.16 -0.52
N TRP A 141 10.32 -1.24 -1.77
CA TRP A 141 9.60 -0.16 -2.43
C TRP A 141 8.28 0.17 -1.71
N GLY A 142 7.79 1.39 -1.88
CA GLY A 142 6.46 1.77 -1.42
C GLY A 142 5.37 1.02 -2.20
N ALA A 143 4.13 1.04 -1.70
CA ALA A 143 3.03 0.31 -2.32
C ALA A 143 2.77 0.74 -3.77
N PHE A 144 2.87 2.05 -4.03
CA PHE A 144 2.81 2.64 -5.37
C PHE A 144 3.89 2.08 -6.29
N GLN A 145 5.18 2.16 -5.90
CA GLN A 145 6.28 1.68 -6.73
C GLN A 145 6.21 0.17 -6.97
N LYS A 146 5.78 -0.62 -5.96
CA LYS A 146 5.55 -2.05 -6.16
C LYS A 146 4.46 -2.32 -7.20
N ALA A 147 3.40 -1.50 -7.23
CA ALA A 147 2.32 -1.65 -8.20
C ALA A 147 2.73 -1.23 -9.60
N ALA A 148 3.46 -0.12 -9.73
CA ALA A 148 4.07 0.33 -10.99
C ALA A 148 4.98 -0.77 -11.57
N HIS A 149 5.81 -1.39 -10.73
CA HIS A 149 6.69 -2.47 -11.17
C HIS A 149 5.92 -3.72 -11.63
N ILE A 150 4.85 -4.10 -10.92
CA ILE A 150 3.99 -5.21 -11.34
C ILE A 150 3.29 -4.90 -12.67
N PHE A 151 2.85 -3.66 -12.86
CA PHE A 151 2.27 -3.20 -14.12
C PHE A 151 3.28 -3.34 -15.28
N ASP A 152 4.51 -2.86 -15.09
CA ASP A 152 5.58 -2.97 -16.09
C ASP A 152 5.94 -4.42 -16.44
N LEU A 153 6.04 -5.31 -15.44
CA LEU A 153 6.26 -6.74 -15.68
C LEU A 153 5.19 -7.35 -16.59
N THR A 154 3.92 -6.98 -16.38
CA THR A 154 2.81 -7.52 -17.17
C THR A 154 2.71 -6.88 -18.55
N GLU A 155 2.78 -5.55 -18.65
CA GLU A 155 2.46 -4.81 -19.86
C GLU A 155 3.67 -4.59 -20.77
N LYS A 156 4.85 -4.35 -20.21
CA LYS A 156 6.08 -4.11 -20.99
C LYS A 156 6.85 -5.39 -21.25
N HIS A 157 6.93 -6.27 -20.24
CA HIS A 157 7.76 -7.48 -20.32
C HIS A 157 6.97 -8.77 -20.57
N GLY A 158 5.63 -8.70 -20.61
CA GLY A 158 4.78 -9.83 -21.00
C GLY A 158 4.70 -10.97 -19.99
N PHE A 159 5.12 -10.76 -18.73
CA PHE A 159 5.06 -11.81 -17.71
C PHE A 159 3.63 -12.11 -17.29
N GLY A 160 3.30 -13.40 -17.22
CA GLY A 160 2.02 -13.86 -16.70
C GLY A 160 1.94 -13.72 -15.18
N TYR A 161 0.71 -13.71 -14.64
CA TYR A 161 0.53 -13.69 -13.18
C TYR A 161 1.09 -14.94 -12.49
N ALA A 162 1.15 -16.07 -13.19
CA ALA A 162 1.78 -17.29 -12.68
C ALA A 162 3.28 -17.07 -12.46
N ASP A 163 3.99 -16.54 -13.46
CA ASP A 163 5.43 -16.23 -13.40
C ASP A 163 5.72 -15.22 -12.29
N ILE A 164 4.90 -14.16 -12.18
CA ILE A 164 4.98 -13.17 -11.10
C ILE A 164 4.80 -13.86 -9.74
N SER A 165 3.84 -14.77 -9.62
CA SER A 165 3.56 -15.46 -8.36
C SER A 165 4.70 -16.37 -7.93
N GLU A 166 5.25 -17.17 -8.84
CA GLU A 166 6.34 -18.10 -8.57
C GLU A 166 7.67 -17.36 -8.37
N GLY A 167 7.99 -16.40 -9.24
CA GLY A 167 9.26 -15.70 -9.25
C GLY A 167 9.41 -14.63 -8.16
N ILE A 168 8.31 -14.06 -7.66
CA ILE A 168 8.31 -12.87 -6.77
C ILE A 168 7.68 -13.19 -5.41
N GLY A 169 6.82 -14.22 -5.33
CA GLY A 169 6.14 -14.62 -4.09
C GLY A 169 4.94 -13.74 -3.72
N VAL A 170 4.31 -13.10 -4.72
CA VAL A 170 3.05 -12.37 -4.58
C VAL A 170 1.92 -13.19 -5.20
N SER A 171 0.84 -13.49 -4.46
CA SER A 171 -0.25 -14.28 -5.04
C SER A 171 -0.82 -13.65 -6.31
N GLN A 172 -1.22 -14.48 -7.28
CA GLN A 172 -1.80 -13.99 -8.54
C GLN A 172 -2.96 -13.01 -8.32
N VAL A 173 -3.81 -13.26 -7.31
CA VAL A 173 -4.92 -12.39 -6.94
C VAL A 173 -4.42 -11.03 -6.47
N LYS A 174 -3.36 -10.98 -5.65
CA LYS A 174 -2.77 -9.74 -5.18
C LYS A 174 -2.09 -8.98 -6.32
N ALA A 175 -1.36 -9.66 -7.21
CA ALA A 175 -0.74 -9.05 -8.38
C ALA A 175 -1.78 -8.40 -9.31
N LYS A 176 -2.85 -9.14 -9.64
CA LYS A 176 -4.01 -8.61 -10.40
C LYS A 176 -4.60 -7.37 -9.74
N ARG A 177 -4.75 -7.40 -8.42
CA ARG A 177 -5.27 -6.27 -7.65
C ARG A 177 -4.38 -5.05 -7.73
N MET A 178 -3.07 -5.22 -7.53
CA MET A 178 -2.08 -4.14 -7.61
C MET A 178 -2.08 -3.49 -8.99
N LYS A 179 -2.07 -4.31 -10.05
CA LYS A 179 -2.14 -3.82 -11.43
C LYS A 179 -3.39 -2.99 -11.69
N ARG A 180 -4.58 -3.52 -11.38
CA ARG A 180 -5.86 -2.81 -11.59
C ARG A 180 -5.95 -1.51 -10.80
N ALA A 181 -5.49 -1.52 -9.55
CA ALA A 181 -5.43 -0.31 -8.73
C ALA A 181 -4.51 0.75 -9.36
N PHE A 182 -3.37 0.32 -9.90
CA PHE A 182 -2.44 1.19 -10.60
C PHE A 182 -3.03 1.75 -11.90
N GLU A 183 -3.67 0.91 -12.71
CA GLU A 183 -4.37 1.34 -13.94
C GLU A 183 -5.46 2.38 -13.67
N ASN A 184 -6.29 2.14 -12.65
CA ASN A 184 -7.33 3.09 -12.26
C ASN A 184 -6.72 4.41 -11.77
N MET A 185 -5.64 4.36 -11.00
CA MET A 185 -4.95 5.57 -10.57
C MET A 185 -4.30 6.34 -11.73
N LEU A 186 -3.73 5.65 -12.72
CA LEU A 186 -3.25 6.32 -13.95
C LEU A 186 -4.39 6.96 -14.73
N LYS A 187 -5.59 6.37 -14.70
CA LYS A 187 -6.78 7.01 -15.26
C LYS A 187 -7.16 8.27 -14.46
N TYR A 188 -7.12 8.20 -13.13
CA TYR A 188 -7.36 9.37 -12.27
C TYR A 188 -6.39 10.52 -12.57
N GLU A 189 -5.09 10.25 -12.69
CA GLU A 189 -4.06 11.25 -13.01
C GLU A 189 -4.29 11.92 -14.37
N ARG A 190 -4.78 11.18 -15.37
CA ARG A 190 -5.13 11.78 -16.67
C ARG A 190 -6.39 12.63 -16.63
N ASP A 191 -7.38 12.20 -15.83
CA ASP A 191 -8.70 12.80 -15.82
C ASP A 191 -8.79 13.99 -14.83
N HIS A 192 -7.84 14.11 -13.88
CA HIS A 192 -7.85 15.13 -12.82
C HIS A 192 -6.46 15.75 -12.62
N ASP A 193 -6.43 17.08 -12.47
CA ASP A 193 -5.22 17.82 -12.14
C ASP A 193 -4.94 17.77 -10.62
N ASP A 194 -4.31 16.68 -10.17
CA ASP A 194 -3.93 16.45 -8.78
C ASP A 194 -2.43 16.17 -8.66
N GLU A 195 -1.65 17.15 -8.19
CA GLU A 195 -0.20 17.02 -7.98
C GLU A 195 0.19 15.90 -7.00
N ARG A 196 -0.75 15.44 -6.15
CA ARG A 196 -0.56 14.37 -5.16
C ARG A 196 -1.20 13.05 -5.58
N TRP A 197 -1.52 12.87 -6.86
CA TRP A 197 -2.15 11.66 -7.39
C TRP A 197 -1.45 10.35 -6.96
N MET A 198 -0.12 10.36 -6.82
CA MET A 198 0.65 9.19 -6.38
C MET A 198 0.25 8.68 -4.98
N GLU A 199 -0.14 9.59 -4.08
CA GLU A 199 -0.61 9.27 -2.73
C GLU A 199 -1.98 8.57 -2.77
N LYS A 200 -2.72 8.75 -3.86
CA LYS A 200 -4.05 8.18 -4.07
C LYS A 200 -4.04 6.69 -4.43
N TYR A 201 -2.88 6.08 -4.69
CA TYR A 201 -2.77 4.63 -4.94
C TYR A 201 -3.49 3.79 -3.88
N SER A 202 -3.39 4.19 -2.61
CA SER A 202 -4.00 3.47 -1.49
C SER A 202 -5.53 3.38 -1.61
N TYR A 203 -6.18 4.38 -2.20
CA TYR A 203 -7.63 4.48 -2.36
C TYR A 203 -8.11 3.46 -3.39
N PHE A 204 -7.47 3.43 -4.56
CA PHE A 204 -7.76 2.45 -5.61
C PHE A 204 -7.46 1.03 -5.15
N TYR A 205 -6.39 0.82 -4.39
CA TYR A 205 -6.08 -0.51 -3.86
C TYR A 205 -7.11 -0.98 -2.82
N GLU A 206 -7.63 -0.08 -1.99
CA GLU A 206 -8.74 -0.37 -1.07
C GLU A 206 -10.04 -0.69 -1.83
N LEU A 207 -10.35 0.05 -2.89
CA LEU A 207 -11.51 -0.21 -3.75
C LEU A 207 -11.41 -1.60 -4.40
N GLU A 208 -10.25 -1.96 -4.94
CA GLU A 208 -10.02 -3.27 -5.55
C GLU A 208 -10.07 -4.44 -4.54
N LYS A 209 -9.88 -4.18 -3.24
CA LYS A 209 -10.16 -5.18 -2.20
C LYS A 209 -11.67 -5.40 -2.04
N LYS A 210 -12.49 -4.39 -2.27
CA LYS A 210 -13.95 -4.45 -2.14
C LYS A 210 -14.64 -4.99 -3.40
N ARG A 211 -14.06 -4.80 -4.59
CA ARG A 211 -14.61 -5.24 -5.89
C ARG A 211 -15.16 -6.68 -5.89
N TYR A 212 -14.47 -7.62 -5.25
CA TYR A 212 -14.90 -9.02 -5.13
C TYR A 212 -14.83 -9.53 -3.69
N SER A 213 -15.10 -8.65 -2.72
CA SER A 213 -15.04 -9.04 -1.32
C SER A 213 -16.03 -10.18 -1.04
N LYS A 214 -15.58 -11.22 -0.33
CA LYS A 214 -16.45 -12.27 0.23
C LYS A 214 -17.17 -11.81 1.50
N ASP A 215 -17.02 -10.54 1.88
CA ASP A 215 -17.73 -9.97 3.03
C ASP A 215 -19.23 -10.09 2.80
N LYS A 216 -19.85 -11.02 3.53
CA LYS A 216 -21.28 -11.32 3.42
C LYS A 216 -22.14 -10.22 4.05
N LYS A 217 -21.58 -9.37 4.91
CA LYS A 217 -22.37 -8.39 5.65
C LYS A 217 -22.73 -7.20 4.77
N ASN A 218 -21.74 -6.62 4.08
CA ASN A 218 -21.93 -5.47 3.20
C ASN A 218 -20.96 -5.55 2.00
N PRO A 219 -21.28 -6.32 0.94
CA PRO A 219 -20.50 -6.29 -0.29
C PRO A 219 -20.88 -5.07 -1.14
N LEU A 220 -19.94 -4.56 -1.94
CA LEU A 220 -20.33 -3.66 -3.03
C LEU A 220 -21.21 -4.42 -4.04
N PRO A 221 -22.22 -3.77 -4.65
CA PRO A 221 -23.00 -4.38 -5.71
C PRO A 221 -22.09 -4.89 -6.83
N LYS A 222 -22.46 -6.03 -7.43
CA LYS A 222 -21.68 -6.62 -8.54
C LYS A 222 -21.64 -5.64 -9.72
N GLY A 223 -20.43 -5.35 -10.20
CA GLY A 223 -20.23 -4.39 -11.29
C GLY A 223 -20.24 -2.92 -10.86
N TRP A 224 -20.33 -2.63 -9.55
CA TRP A 224 -20.38 -1.26 -9.05
C TRP A 224 -19.11 -0.48 -9.40
N VAL A 225 -17.94 -1.10 -9.25
CA VAL A 225 -16.65 -0.44 -9.54
C VAL A 225 -16.57 -0.06 -11.01
N GLU A 226 -16.96 -0.95 -11.92
CA GLU A 226 -16.93 -0.70 -13.35
C GLU A 226 -17.88 0.43 -13.77
N LYS A 227 -19.05 0.55 -13.12
CA LYS A 227 -20.06 1.57 -13.43
C LYS A 227 -19.77 2.94 -12.80
N ASN A 228 -19.18 2.96 -11.60
CA ASN A 228 -19.04 4.16 -10.78
C ASN A 228 -17.57 4.57 -10.56
N LEU A 229 -16.64 4.07 -11.38
CA LEU A 229 -15.22 4.44 -11.24
C LEU A 229 -15.00 5.95 -11.40
N GLY A 230 -15.69 6.59 -12.35
CA GLY A 230 -15.61 8.04 -12.54
C GLY A 230 -16.13 8.81 -11.33
N GLU A 231 -17.32 8.46 -10.84
CA GLU A 231 -17.90 9.02 -9.62
C GLU A 231 -16.97 8.85 -8.40
N PHE A 232 -16.35 7.67 -8.25
CA PHE A 232 -15.37 7.42 -7.19
C PHE A 232 -14.11 8.30 -7.32
N MET A 233 -13.64 8.55 -8.54
CA MET A 233 -12.51 9.44 -8.81
C MET A 233 -12.84 10.89 -8.43
N GLU A 234 -14.04 11.36 -8.79
CA GLU A 234 -14.52 12.67 -8.39
C GLU A 234 -14.53 12.82 -6.87
N TRP A 235 -15.04 11.84 -6.12
CA TRP A 235 -15.03 11.89 -4.66
C TRP A 235 -13.63 11.96 -4.03
N ILE A 236 -12.61 11.40 -4.69
CA ILE A 236 -11.22 11.55 -4.26
C ILE A 236 -10.74 12.98 -4.54
N HIS A 237 -11.05 13.51 -5.73
CA HIS A 237 -10.61 14.82 -6.18
C HIS A 237 -11.24 15.95 -5.36
N THR A 238 -12.53 15.85 -5.06
CA THR A 238 -13.29 16.81 -4.25
C THR A 238 -13.08 16.63 -2.74
N ASN A 239 -12.21 15.71 -2.32
CA ASN A 239 -11.91 15.38 -0.92
C ASN A 239 -13.13 14.89 -0.10
N GLN A 240 -14.16 14.36 -0.76
CA GLN A 240 -15.25 13.66 -0.07
C GLN A 240 -14.78 12.34 0.55
N ILE A 241 -13.75 11.73 -0.05
CA ILE A 241 -12.93 10.67 0.54
C ILE A 241 -11.56 11.29 0.85
N GLU A 242 -11.31 11.61 2.12
CA GLU A 242 -10.09 12.29 2.56
C GLU A 242 -8.92 11.31 2.71
N LYS A 243 -9.22 10.05 3.05
CA LYS A 243 -8.21 9.02 3.33
C LYS A 243 -8.55 7.71 2.63
N GLY A 244 -7.54 7.01 2.12
CA GLY A 244 -7.74 5.70 1.49
C GLY A 244 -8.41 4.67 2.41
N GLU A 245 -8.28 4.80 3.74
CA GLU A 245 -8.97 3.95 4.71
C GLU A 245 -10.50 4.09 4.68
N GLU A 246 -11.02 5.27 4.32
CA GLU A 246 -12.45 5.56 4.25
C GLU A 246 -13.15 4.80 3.12
N VAL A 247 -12.40 4.42 2.08
CA VAL A 247 -12.88 3.54 1.00
C VAL A 247 -13.41 2.21 1.54
N ARG A 248 -12.97 1.80 2.76
CA ARG A 248 -13.46 0.58 3.41
C ARG A 248 -14.92 0.66 3.83
N GLU A 249 -15.44 1.86 4.02
CA GLU A 249 -16.81 2.14 4.46
C GLU A 249 -17.79 2.27 3.28
N LEU A 250 -17.29 2.47 2.05
CA LEU A 250 -18.12 2.56 0.84
C LEU A 250 -19.16 1.44 0.71
N PRO A 251 -18.87 0.15 1.00
CA PRO A 251 -19.91 -0.87 0.89
C PRO A 251 -21.12 -0.63 1.81
N LYS A 252 -20.93 -0.01 2.98
CA LYS A 252 -22.03 0.35 3.88
C LYS A 252 -22.81 1.55 3.35
N ILE A 253 -22.07 2.56 2.86
CA ILE A 253 -22.65 3.80 2.32
C ILE A 253 -23.46 3.47 1.07
N VAL A 254 -22.88 2.78 0.09
CA VAL A 254 -23.55 2.35 -1.15
C VAL A 254 -24.73 1.41 -0.88
N GLY A 255 -24.71 0.68 0.23
CA GLY A 255 -25.81 -0.21 0.63
C GLY A 255 -27.03 0.52 1.20
N ASN A 256 -26.97 1.82 1.43
CA ASN A 256 -28.06 2.63 1.97
C ASN A 256 -28.30 3.86 1.08
N GLU A 257 -29.52 4.01 0.58
CA GLU A 257 -29.84 5.03 -0.43
C GLU A 257 -29.56 6.46 0.08
N ASP A 258 -29.96 6.80 1.30
CA ASP A 258 -29.80 8.15 1.86
C ASP A 258 -28.32 8.50 2.10
N ALA A 259 -27.55 7.54 2.66
CA ALA A 259 -26.12 7.73 2.86
C ALA A 259 -25.36 7.82 1.53
N TYR A 260 -25.75 7.03 0.53
CA TYR A 260 -25.16 7.12 -0.80
C TYR A 260 -25.51 8.46 -1.45
N GLN A 261 -26.76 8.92 -1.35
CA GLN A 261 -27.17 10.22 -1.88
C GLN A 261 -26.45 11.37 -1.19
N CYS A 262 -26.22 11.30 0.13
CA CYS A 262 -25.39 12.26 0.85
C CYS A 262 -23.99 12.39 0.24
N LEU A 263 -23.35 11.27 -0.11
CA LEU A 263 -22.05 11.28 -0.79
C LEU A 263 -22.17 11.77 -2.25
N ARG A 264 -23.28 11.56 -2.94
CA ARG A 264 -23.49 12.09 -4.30
C ARG A 264 -23.75 13.59 -4.34
N ASP A 265 -24.35 14.13 -3.29
CA ASP A 265 -24.70 15.55 -3.15
C ASP A 265 -23.51 16.41 -2.67
N GLY A 266 -22.31 15.83 -2.58
CA GLY A 266 -21.09 16.54 -2.17
C GLY A 266 -20.71 16.36 -0.69
N GLY A 267 -21.49 15.60 0.07
CA GLY A 267 -21.14 15.25 1.46
C GLY A 267 -19.89 14.37 1.53
N THR A 268 -19.24 14.38 2.68
CA THR A 268 -18.06 13.56 3.00
C THR A 268 -18.46 12.14 3.43
N VAL A 269 -17.49 11.22 3.44
CA VAL A 269 -17.69 9.89 4.03
C VAL A 269 -18.17 9.99 5.49
N GLN A 270 -17.65 10.94 6.28
CA GLN A 270 -18.07 11.11 7.68
C GLN A 270 -19.54 11.53 7.80
N GLU A 271 -20.01 12.43 6.93
CA GLU A 271 -21.41 12.85 6.89
C GLU A 271 -22.32 11.69 6.44
N ALA A 272 -21.93 10.95 5.41
CA ALA A 272 -22.66 9.75 4.98
C ALA A 272 -22.74 8.69 6.09
N LEU A 273 -21.68 8.51 6.88
CA LEU A 273 -21.69 7.64 8.07
C LEU A 273 -22.61 8.17 9.18
N GLN A 274 -22.78 9.48 9.33
CA GLN A 274 -23.75 10.06 10.26
C GLN A 274 -25.18 9.82 9.80
N VAL A 275 -25.46 9.90 8.50
CA VAL A 275 -26.77 9.52 7.94
C VAL A 275 -27.08 8.06 8.24
N LEU A 276 -26.10 7.16 8.05
CA LEU A 276 -26.24 5.75 8.45
C LEU A 276 -26.58 5.60 9.94
N ALA A 277 -25.94 6.39 10.81
CA ALA A 277 -26.19 6.33 12.26
C ALA A 277 -27.62 6.74 12.66
N GLN A 278 -28.32 7.52 11.84
CA GLN A 278 -29.70 7.92 12.08
C GLN A 278 -30.70 6.78 11.82
N TYR A 279 -30.39 5.89 10.87
CA TYR A 279 -31.23 4.75 10.48
C TYR A 279 -30.79 3.44 11.13
N ASP A 280 -29.50 3.30 11.43
CA ASP A 280 -28.89 2.23 12.20
C ASP A 280 -28.07 2.84 13.35
N PRO A 281 -28.60 2.85 14.59
CA PRO A 281 -27.91 3.42 15.77
C PRO A 281 -26.50 2.85 16.01
N THR A 282 -26.18 1.72 15.39
CA THR A 282 -24.94 0.96 15.58
C THR A 282 -23.82 1.38 14.63
N ALA A 283 -24.14 2.12 13.56
CA ALA A 283 -23.17 2.68 12.63
C ALA A 283 -22.42 3.85 13.30
N GLY A 284 -21.08 3.81 13.27
CA GLY A 284 -20.23 4.88 13.83
C GLY A 284 -20.15 4.94 15.36
N ASN A 285 -21.01 4.26 16.12
CA ASN A 285 -21.02 4.29 17.59
C ASN A 285 -20.66 2.94 18.23
N LYS A 286 -19.45 2.86 18.81
CA LYS A 286 -18.94 1.63 19.46
C LYS A 286 -19.85 1.08 20.56
N ILE A 287 -20.57 1.93 21.30
CA ILE A 287 -21.48 1.49 22.37
C ILE A 287 -22.69 0.79 21.75
N PHE A 288 -23.32 1.42 20.76
CA PHE A 288 -24.48 0.84 20.09
C PHE A 288 -24.13 -0.40 19.26
N SER A 289 -22.93 -0.50 18.67
CA SER A 289 -22.48 -1.76 18.05
C SER A 289 -22.41 -2.92 19.05
N ARG A 290 -22.02 -2.65 20.32
CA ARG A 290 -22.06 -3.66 21.39
C ARG A 290 -23.49 -4.02 21.79
N LEU A 291 -24.39 -3.03 21.85
CA LEU A 291 -25.81 -3.28 22.12
C LEU A 291 -26.49 -4.10 21.02
N ALA A 292 -26.14 -3.90 19.74
CA ALA A 292 -26.61 -4.76 18.66
C ALA A 292 -26.11 -6.19 18.80
N ARG A 293 -24.85 -6.40 19.18
CA ARG A 293 -24.33 -7.74 19.47
C ARG A 293 -25.05 -8.39 20.65
N LEU A 294 -25.38 -7.63 21.70
CA LEU A 294 -26.21 -8.11 22.80
C LEU A 294 -27.60 -8.53 22.31
N ARG A 295 -28.23 -7.73 21.43
CA ARG A 295 -29.52 -8.07 20.81
C ARG A 295 -29.46 -9.37 19.99
N GLU A 296 -28.37 -9.59 19.24
CA GLU A 296 -28.13 -10.86 18.54
C GLU A 296 -28.02 -12.04 19.52
N VAL A 297 -27.27 -11.88 20.62
CA VAL A 297 -27.13 -12.91 21.66
C VAL A 297 -28.49 -13.23 22.30
N ILE A 298 -29.26 -12.21 22.68
CA ILE A 298 -30.61 -12.40 23.22
C ILE A 298 -31.51 -13.14 22.22
N ASN A 299 -31.47 -12.79 20.94
CA ASN A 299 -32.25 -13.47 19.91
C ASN A 299 -31.82 -14.93 19.70
N SER A 300 -30.52 -15.22 19.79
CA SER A 300 -30.00 -16.58 19.74
C SER A 300 -30.48 -17.38 20.96
N PHE A 301 -30.37 -16.81 22.15
CA PHE A 301 -30.81 -17.40 23.42
C PHE A 301 -32.31 -17.73 23.37
N ARG A 302 -33.16 -16.82 22.87
CA ARG A 302 -34.62 -17.05 22.75
C ARG A 302 -34.96 -18.27 21.89
N LYS A 303 -34.14 -18.57 20.87
CA LYS A 303 -34.33 -19.69 19.94
C LYS A 303 -33.80 -21.02 20.47
N SER A 304 -32.97 -21.01 21.51
CA SER A 304 -32.36 -22.21 22.10
C SER A 304 -33.22 -22.72 23.25
N GLU A 305 -33.83 -23.90 23.11
CA GLU A 305 -34.56 -24.53 24.22
C GLU A 305 -33.63 -24.99 25.35
N GLU A 306 -32.43 -25.46 24.99
CA GLU A 306 -31.43 -25.92 25.95
C GLU A 306 -30.99 -24.80 26.89
N ASP A 307 -30.65 -23.62 26.33
CA ASP A 307 -30.23 -22.46 27.13
C ASP A 307 -31.36 -21.93 28.02
N LYS A 308 -32.62 -22.00 27.55
CA LYS A 308 -33.79 -21.61 28.34
C LYS A 308 -34.02 -22.56 29.51
N ILE A 309 -33.90 -23.87 29.29
CA ILE A 309 -34.04 -24.89 30.35
C ILE A 309 -32.91 -24.74 31.37
N ASP A 310 -31.67 -24.57 30.90
CA ASP A 310 -30.52 -24.36 31.76
C ASP A 310 -30.67 -23.10 32.63
N ALA A 311 -31.09 -21.97 32.05
CA ALA A 311 -31.33 -20.76 32.82
C ALA A 311 -32.51 -20.90 33.79
N ALA A 312 -33.57 -21.62 33.42
CA ALA A 312 -34.70 -21.88 34.31
C ALA A 312 -34.31 -22.75 35.52
N ASN A 313 -33.42 -23.73 35.32
CA ASN A 313 -32.96 -24.64 36.35
C ASN A 313 -31.83 -24.06 37.22
N ASN A 314 -31.24 -22.92 36.84
CA ASN A 314 -30.18 -22.26 37.58
C ASN A 314 -30.63 -20.88 38.08
N PRO A 315 -30.94 -20.73 39.39
CA PRO A 315 -31.43 -19.47 39.95
C PRO A 315 -30.51 -18.26 39.71
N ALA A 316 -29.19 -18.46 39.70
CA ALA A 316 -28.23 -17.39 39.45
C ALA A 316 -28.30 -16.90 37.99
N ARG A 317 -28.43 -17.81 37.02
CA ARG A 317 -28.57 -17.46 35.60
C ARG A 317 -29.90 -16.77 35.33
N PHE A 318 -30.99 -17.24 35.95
CA PHE A 318 -32.29 -16.58 35.83
C PHE A 318 -32.28 -15.16 36.44
N ASN A 319 -31.66 -14.99 37.60
CA ASN A 319 -31.54 -13.67 38.23
C ASN A 319 -30.67 -12.72 37.40
N PHE A 320 -29.58 -13.19 36.80
CA PHE A 320 -28.77 -12.38 35.89
C PHE A 320 -29.59 -11.81 34.72
N LEU A 321 -30.50 -12.62 34.13
CA LEU A 321 -31.39 -12.14 33.06
C LEU A 321 -32.37 -11.07 33.55
N LYS A 322 -32.88 -11.20 34.79
CA LYS A 322 -33.75 -10.17 35.41
C LYS A 322 -33.00 -8.87 35.69
N GLU A 323 -31.77 -8.96 36.19
CA GLU A 323 -30.92 -7.79 36.43
C GLU A 323 -30.61 -7.09 35.11
N LEU A 324 -30.22 -7.83 34.07
CA LEU A 324 -30.01 -7.28 32.74
C LEU A 324 -31.24 -6.54 32.19
N HIS A 325 -32.44 -7.10 32.38
CA HIS A 325 -33.68 -6.43 32.00
C HIS A 325 -33.88 -5.11 32.75
N LYS A 326 -33.68 -5.12 34.07
CA LYS A 326 -33.82 -3.94 34.92
C LYS A 326 -32.82 -2.84 34.55
N ASP A 327 -31.57 -3.20 34.24
CA ASP A 327 -30.55 -2.25 33.83
C ASP A 327 -30.89 -1.57 32.51
N ILE A 328 -31.47 -2.32 31.56
CA ILE A 328 -31.95 -1.76 30.29
C ILE A 328 -33.12 -0.78 30.53
N ASP A 329 -34.08 -1.12 31.40
CA ASP A 329 -35.22 -0.25 31.70
C ASP A 329 -34.78 1.04 32.41
N ASN A 330 -33.81 0.95 33.33
CA ASN A 330 -33.21 2.11 33.98
C ASN A 330 -32.52 3.02 32.97
N LEU A 331 -31.73 2.45 32.05
CA LEU A 331 -31.06 3.19 30.99
C LEU A 331 -32.07 3.94 30.10
N ILE A 332 -33.17 3.28 29.71
CA ILE A 332 -34.23 3.92 28.91
C ILE A 332 -34.82 5.11 29.68
N SER A 333 -35.13 4.93 30.97
CA SER A 333 -35.69 5.97 31.82
C SER A 333 -34.75 7.18 31.96
N GLU A 334 -33.43 6.97 32.03
CA GLU A 334 -32.44 8.04 32.06
C GLU A 334 -32.38 8.81 30.73
N VAL A 335 -32.40 8.10 29.60
CA VAL A 335 -32.42 8.72 28.27
C VAL A 335 -33.68 9.56 28.06
N GLU A 336 -34.84 9.09 28.52
CA GLU A 336 -36.10 9.84 28.46
C GLU A 336 -36.06 11.14 29.28
N LYS A 337 -35.41 11.13 30.45
CA LYS A 337 -35.21 12.34 31.25
C LYS A 337 -34.37 13.37 30.49
N VAL A 338 -33.27 12.94 29.88
CA VAL A 338 -32.41 13.83 29.07
C VAL A 338 -33.17 14.42 27.88
N LYS A 339 -34.05 13.63 27.24
CA LYS A 339 -34.89 14.10 26.12
C LYS A 339 -35.91 15.17 26.55
N LYS A 340 -36.42 15.12 27.78
CA LYS A 340 -37.37 16.11 28.33
C LYS A 340 -36.69 17.40 28.83
N SER A 341 -35.38 17.36 29.07
CA SER A 341 -34.58 18.50 29.53
C SER A 341 -33.89 19.27 28.40
N LYS A 342 -34.01 18.81 27.16
CA LYS A 342 -33.68 19.52 25.93
C LYS A 342 -34.97 20.02 25.30
#